data_AF-A0A956V9W4-F1
#
_entry.id   AF-A0A956V9W4-F1
#
_cell.length_a   1.000
_cell.length_b   1.000
_cell.length_c   1.000
_cell.angle_alpha   90.00
_cell.angle_beta   90.00
_cell.angle_gamma   90.00
#
_symmetry.space_group_name_H-M   'P 1'
#
loop_
_entity.id
_entity.type
_entity.pdbx_description
1 polymer ?
#
loop_
_entity_poly.entity_id
_entity_poly.type
_entity_poly.pdbx_seq_one_letter_code
_entity_poly.pdbx_strand_id
1 'polypeptide(L)'
;MPQEYHSKQRRLIMIVSLSVASLLLLGLTQQPVLPVVPETLSAVKQSVQQTFLPQPPRVGLQIGHLDPEEQPDELASLRYNTGGSAFGVNEVDINRSTAYMLKDMLEFEGIEVDLLPATMPANYHADLVIALHSDASPDVNRRGYKSAYFRYPRNKWEPELKKAIDQAYFFFSGLPDDDENVSGSMLEYYAFNRARYKHAVSRSTPAVIVEMGYISNEQDRDFLLDPVNPAYALKRGILTYLAERGRYTFDDN
;
A
#
# COMPACT_ATOMS: atom_id res chain seq x y z
N MET A 1 -42.15 60.16 3.57
CA MET A 1 -41.79 61.59 3.64
C MET A 1 -40.40 61.71 4.24
N PRO A 2 -39.57 62.64 3.71
CA PRO A 2 -38.11 62.66 3.79
C PRO A 2 -37.61 63.61 4.88
N GLN A 3 -36.31 63.62 5.17
CA GLN A 3 -35.57 64.88 5.38
C GLN A 3 -34.10 64.71 5.03
N GLU A 4 -33.75 65.15 3.82
CA GLU A 4 -32.46 65.80 3.56
C GLU A 4 -32.41 67.13 4.34
N TYR A 5 -31.22 67.54 4.80
CA TYR A 5 -30.96 68.96 4.98
C TYR A 5 -29.54 69.34 4.58
N HIS A 6 -29.52 70.45 3.86
CA HIS A 6 -28.47 71.04 3.05
C HIS A 6 -27.49 71.94 3.82
N SER A 7 -26.26 72.00 3.27
CA SER A 7 -25.48 73.21 2.95
C SER A 7 -24.83 74.08 4.04
N LYS A 8 -23.57 74.49 3.78
CA LYS A 8 -23.11 75.87 3.48
C LYS A 8 -21.57 75.90 3.49
N GLN A 9 -20.88 76.10 2.36
CA GLN A 9 -20.47 77.37 1.72
C GLN A 9 -19.50 78.26 2.50
N ARG A 10 -18.35 78.59 1.86
CA ARG A 10 -17.67 79.92 1.68
C ARG A 10 -16.21 79.66 1.22
N ARG A 11 -15.76 79.85 -0.03
CA ARG A 11 -15.46 81.07 -0.86
C ARG A 11 -14.49 82.09 -0.25
N LEU A 12 -13.27 82.20 -0.83
CA LEU A 12 -12.54 83.45 -1.19
C LEU A 12 -11.27 83.05 -2.00
N ILE A 13 -11.19 83.20 -3.34
CA ILE A 13 -10.81 84.36 -4.17
C ILE A 13 -9.36 84.88 -3.95
N MET A 14 -8.47 84.69 -4.94
CA MET A 14 -7.79 85.81 -5.63
C MET A 14 -7.20 85.41 -7.00
N ILE A 15 -7.36 86.32 -7.96
CA ILE A 15 -6.98 86.32 -9.38
C ILE A 15 -5.67 87.13 -9.52
N VAL A 16 -4.74 86.76 -10.40
CA VAL A 16 -4.02 87.66 -11.34
C VAL A 16 -3.42 86.83 -12.50
N SER A 17 -3.44 87.43 -13.68
CA SER A 17 -3.28 86.89 -15.03
C SER A 17 -1.88 87.10 -15.65
N LEU A 18 -1.73 86.53 -16.86
CA LEU A 18 -0.84 86.86 -18.00
C LEU A 18 0.49 86.08 -18.23
N SER A 19 0.42 85.25 -19.27
CA SER A 19 1.21 85.34 -20.53
C SER A 19 2.50 84.53 -20.75
N VAL A 20 2.37 83.61 -21.72
CA VAL A 20 3.26 83.32 -22.87
C VAL A 20 4.63 82.70 -22.59
N ALA A 21 4.77 81.43 -22.96
CA ALA A 21 5.68 81.00 -24.03
C ALA A 21 5.45 79.53 -24.38
N SER A 22 4.92 79.29 -25.58
CA SER A 22 5.05 78.02 -26.27
C SER A 22 6.53 77.75 -26.57
N LEU A 23 7.02 76.57 -26.25
CA LEU A 23 8.01 75.89 -27.08
C LEU A 23 7.86 74.37 -26.91
N LEU A 24 7.44 73.73 -28.00
CA LEU A 24 7.42 72.29 -28.14
C LEU A 24 8.85 71.74 -28.03
N LEU A 25 9.06 70.78 -27.14
CA LEU A 25 10.08 69.75 -27.33
C LEU A 25 9.40 68.39 -27.21
N LEU A 26 9.46 67.65 -28.32
CA LEU A 26 9.03 66.26 -28.43
C LEU A 26 9.78 65.40 -27.41
N GLY A 27 9.15 65.12 -26.28
CA GLY A 27 9.49 64.00 -25.42
C GLY A 27 8.58 62.83 -25.78
N LEU A 28 8.98 62.02 -26.77
CA LEU A 28 8.42 60.68 -26.94
C LEU A 28 8.65 59.93 -25.63
N THR A 29 7.57 59.67 -24.90
CA THR A 29 7.58 58.77 -23.73
C THR A 29 7.94 57.37 -24.23
N GLN A 30 9.22 57.01 -24.19
CA GLN A 30 9.61 55.61 -24.27
C GLN A 30 9.01 54.92 -23.04
N GLN A 31 7.95 54.16 -23.23
CA GLN A 31 7.57 53.16 -22.25
C GLN A 31 8.74 52.18 -22.11
N PRO A 32 9.09 51.74 -20.89
CA PRO A 32 10.09 50.70 -20.72
C PRO A 32 9.57 49.42 -21.34
N VAL A 33 10.08 49.06 -22.51
CA VAL A 33 9.90 47.72 -23.07
C VAL A 33 10.76 46.80 -22.22
N LEU A 34 10.13 46.05 -21.32
CA LEU A 34 10.80 44.94 -20.64
C LEU A 34 11.35 44.00 -21.72
N PRO A 35 12.60 43.54 -21.64
CA PRO A 35 13.10 42.56 -22.58
C PRO A 35 12.29 41.28 -22.41
N VAL A 36 11.48 40.94 -23.41
CA VAL A 36 10.94 39.58 -23.53
C VAL A 36 12.11 38.70 -23.94
N VAL A 37 12.80 38.15 -22.95
CA VAL A 37 13.81 37.12 -23.14
C VAL A 37 13.08 35.87 -23.67
N PRO A 38 13.36 35.37 -24.88
CA PRO A 38 12.64 34.21 -25.43
C PRO A 38 13.01 32.87 -24.76
N GLU A 39 13.96 32.84 -23.82
CA GLU A 39 14.53 31.59 -23.29
C GLU A 39 13.73 30.95 -22.15
N THR A 40 12.74 31.62 -21.58
CA THR A 40 12.05 31.10 -20.37
C THR A 40 10.94 30.10 -20.67
N LEU A 41 10.34 30.09 -21.86
CA LEU A 41 9.25 29.14 -22.18
C LEU A 41 9.76 27.72 -22.48
N SER A 42 10.95 27.58 -23.07
CA SER A 42 11.57 26.26 -23.30
C SER A 42 12.16 25.68 -22.01
N ALA A 43 12.76 26.51 -21.15
CA ALA A 43 13.29 26.06 -19.86
C ALA A 43 12.18 25.64 -18.88
N VAL A 44 11.03 26.33 -18.87
CA VAL A 44 9.88 25.92 -18.05
C VAL A 44 9.25 24.64 -18.60
N LYS A 45 9.13 24.45 -19.92
CA LYS A 45 8.65 23.18 -20.49
C LYS A 45 9.58 22.00 -20.25
N GLN A 46 10.89 22.21 -20.23
CA GLN A 46 11.87 21.15 -19.94
C GLN A 46 11.92 20.77 -18.45
N SER A 47 11.45 21.63 -17.54
CA SER A 47 11.40 21.34 -16.10
C SER A 47 10.20 20.48 -15.66
N VAL A 48 9.19 20.26 -16.51
CA VAL A 48 7.97 19.48 -16.18
C VAL A 48 8.10 18.00 -16.60
N GLN A 49 9.21 17.60 -17.21
CA GLN A 49 9.49 16.22 -17.61
C GLN A 49 10.60 15.60 -16.78
N GLN A 50 10.55 15.80 -15.47
CA GLN A 50 11.07 14.77 -14.58
C GLN A 50 10.14 13.57 -14.75
N THR A 51 10.52 12.65 -15.62
CA THR A 51 9.90 11.32 -15.67
C THR A 51 10.02 10.74 -14.27
N PHE A 52 8.95 10.83 -13.48
CA PHE A 52 8.79 10.01 -12.29
C PHE A 52 8.76 8.58 -12.81
N LEU A 53 9.92 7.92 -12.80
CA LEU A 53 9.93 6.47 -12.92
C LEU A 53 9.08 5.97 -11.75
N PRO A 54 8.04 5.15 -12.00
CA PRO A 54 7.26 4.60 -10.91
C PRO A 54 8.22 3.87 -9.97
N GLN A 55 8.11 4.15 -8.67
CA GLN A 55 8.88 3.41 -7.68
C GLN A 55 8.53 1.92 -7.80
N PRO A 56 9.51 1.01 -7.61
CA PRO A 56 9.27 -0.43 -7.59
C PRO A 56 8.05 -0.78 -6.72
N PRO A 57 7.28 -1.81 -7.07
CA PRO A 57 6.24 -2.30 -6.19
C PRO A 57 6.82 -2.74 -4.87
N ARG A 58 6.11 -2.47 -3.77
CA ARG A 58 6.52 -2.88 -2.43
C ARG A 58 5.53 -3.87 -1.83
N VAL A 59 6.03 -4.98 -1.31
CA VAL A 59 5.24 -6.06 -0.71
C VAL A 59 5.68 -6.29 0.73
N GLY A 60 4.72 -6.31 1.67
CA GLY A 60 4.97 -6.75 3.04
C GLY A 60 4.60 -8.22 3.23
N LEU A 61 5.53 -9.04 3.68
CA LEU A 61 5.30 -10.44 4.05
C LEU A 61 5.35 -10.57 5.57
N GLN A 62 4.19 -10.69 6.21
CA GLN A 62 4.13 -10.94 7.64
C GLN A 62 4.30 -12.43 7.91
N ILE A 63 5.32 -12.77 8.69
CA ILE A 63 5.61 -14.14 9.11
C ILE A 63 4.78 -14.43 10.35
N GLY A 64 3.73 -15.25 10.19
CA GLY A 64 2.88 -15.67 11.29
C GLY A 64 3.70 -16.29 12.41
N HIS A 65 3.42 -15.86 13.65
CA HIS A 65 4.06 -16.34 14.88
C HIS A 65 5.55 -16.04 15.04
N LEU A 66 6.18 -15.23 14.19
CA LEU A 66 7.57 -14.82 14.39
C LEU A 66 7.68 -13.78 15.51
N ASP A 67 8.60 -14.01 16.45
CA ASP A 67 8.91 -13.14 17.61
C ASP A 67 7.65 -12.69 18.39
N PRO A 68 6.77 -13.63 18.81
CA PRO A 68 5.50 -13.28 19.42
C PRO A 68 5.68 -12.50 20.73
N GLU A 69 6.75 -12.73 21.47
CA GLU A 69 7.10 -12.02 22.70
C GLU A 69 7.27 -10.51 22.52
N GLU A 70 7.65 -10.07 21.31
CA GLU A 70 7.85 -8.67 20.94
C GLU A 70 6.53 -7.94 20.57
N GLN A 71 5.38 -8.62 20.70
CA GLN A 71 4.08 -7.99 20.47
C GLN A 71 3.86 -6.83 21.46
N PRO A 72 3.27 -5.70 21.02
CA PRO A 72 2.97 -4.55 21.87
C PRO A 72 1.92 -4.88 22.93
N ASP A 73 1.77 -4.01 23.94
CA ASP A 73 0.83 -4.25 25.05
C ASP A 73 -0.63 -4.43 24.59
N GLU A 74 -1.03 -3.75 23.51
CA GLU A 74 -2.37 -3.92 22.92
C GLU A 74 -2.62 -5.33 22.36
N LEU A 75 -1.55 -6.11 22.16
CA LEU A 75 -1.53 -7.50 21.68
C LEU A 75 -0.88 -8.44 22.69
N ALA A 76 -0.77 -8.07 23.97
CA ALA A 76 -0.08 -8.85 25.00
C ALA A 76 -0.60 -10.30 25.13
N SER A 77 -1.88 -10.54 24.85
CA SER A 77 -2.47 -11.89 24.86
C SER A 77 -1.89 -12.82 23.77
N LEU A 78 -1.26 -12.27 22.73
CA LEU A 78 -0.67 -13.03 21.63
C LEU A 78 0.80 -13.38 21.87
N ARG A 79 1.45 -12.84 22.92
CA ARG A 79 2.88 -13.05 23.21
C ARG A 79 3.30 -14.49 23.43
N TYR A 80 2.34 -15.37 23.70
CA TYR A 80 2.57 -16.79 23.96
C TYR A 80 2.05 -17.68 22.81
N ASN A 81 1.55 -17.08 21.72
CA ASN A 81 1.03 -17.82 20.60
C ASN A 81 2.13 -18.14 19.59
N THR A 82 2.73 -19.32 19.73
CA THR A 82 3.81 -19.81 18.86
C THR A 82 3.33 -20.52 17.60
N GLY A 83 2.01 -20.56 17.36
CA GLY A 83 1.41 -21.24 16.21
C GLY A 83 1.22 -22.74 16.42
N GLY A 84 0.79 -23.42 15.36
CA GLY A 84 0.59 -24.86 15.31
C GLY A 84 1.90 -25.66 15.34
N SER A 85 1.81 -26.92 15.76
CA SER A 85 2.91 -27.87 15.65
C SER A 85 2.38 -29.27 15.42
N ALA A 86 2.99 -30.01 14.49
CA ALA A 86 2.63 -31.40 14.20
C ALA A 86 3.85 -32.17 13.67
N PHE A 87 4.01 -33.42 14.10
CA PHE A 87 5.08 -34.31 13.60
C PHE A 87 6.50 -33.73 13.67
N GLY A 88 6.78 -32.91 14.69
CA GLY A 88 8.10 -32.26 14.85
C GLY A 88 8.33 -31.04 13.94
N VAL A 89 7.30 -30.60 13.21
CA VAL A 89 7.31 -29.39 12.39
C VAL A 89 6.52 -28.31 13.11
N ASN A 90 7.08 -27.11 13.20
CA ASN A 90 6.39 -25.94 13.73
C ASN A 90 5.91 -25.04 12.59
N GLU A 91 4.72 -24.48 12.74
CA GLU A 91 4.15 -23.53 11.79
C GLU A 91 5.11 -22.36 11.50
N VAL A 92 5.67 -21.73 12.53
CA VAL A 92 6.56 -20.57 12.38
C VAL A 92 7.77 -20.86 11.49
N ASP A 93 8.28 -22.10 11.50
CA ASP A 93 9.42 -22.49 10.69
C ASP A 93 9.05 -22.58 9.20
N ILE A 94 7.86 -23.08 8.88
CA ILE A 94 7.30 -23.13 7.50
C ILE A 94 6.98 -21.72 7.00
N ASN A 95 6.33 -20.91 7.83
CA ASN A 95 5.98 -19.53 7.48
C ASN A 95 7.25 -18.73 7.16
N ARG A 96 8.29 -18.89 8.00
CA ARG A 96 9.58 -18.21 7.83
C ARG A 96 10.28 -18.67 6.56
N SER A 97 10.48 -19.97 6.36
CA SER A 97 11.19 -20.49 5.18
C SER A 97 10.49 -20.09 3.87
N THR A 98 9.16 -20.14 3.84
CA THR A 98 8.35 -19.68 2.70
C THR A 98 8.52 -18.18 2.47
N ALA A 99 8.51 -17.36 3.52
CA ALA A 99 8.67 -15.91 3.38
C ALA A 99 10.03 -15.51 2.80
N TYR A 100 11.11 -16.14 3.25
CA TYR A 100 12.46 -15.91 2.70
C TYR A 100 12.55 -16.33 1.24
N MET A 101 12.03 -17.52 0.89
CA MET A 101 12.02 -17.98 -0.50
C MET A 101 11.18 -17.05 -1.40
N LEU A 102 10.00 -16.64 -0.94
CA LEU A 102 9.13 -15.72 -1.67
C LEU A 102 9.78 -14.34 -1.84
N LYS A 103 10.48 -13.84 -0.83
CA LYS A 103 11.26 -12.61 -0.93
C LYS A 103 12.28 -12.69 -2.06
N ASP A 104 13.14 -13.70 -2.05
CA ASP A 104 14.18 -13.86 -3.07
C ASP A 104 13.57 -13.92 -4.48
N MET A 105 12.46 -14.66 -4.61
CA MET A 105 11.73 -14.79 -5.88
C MET A 105 11.09 -13.50 -6.39
N LEU A 106 10.62 -12.62 -5.50
CA LEU A 106 9.99 -11.34 -5.85
C LEU A 106 11.05 -10.26 -6.08
N GLU A 107 12.12 -10.24 -5.30
CA GLU A 107 13.24 -9.30 -5.50
C GLU A 107 13.94 -9.55 -6.84
N PHE A 108 14.00 -10.81 -7.30
CA PHE A 108 14.42 -11.13 -8.66
C PHE A 108 13.54 -10.49 -9.74
N GLU A 109 12.26 -10.24 -9.45
CA GLU A 109 11.29 -9.57 -10.33
C GLU A 109 11.31 -8.04 -10.18
N GLY A 110 12.28 -7.49 -9.43
CA GLY A 110 12.39 -6.05 -9.19
C GLY A 110 11.37 -5.49 -8.19
N ILE A 111 10.80 -6.34 -7.33
CA ILE A 111 9.84 -5.94 -6.29
C ILE A 111 10.60 -5.75 -4.96
N GLU A 112 10.32 -4.65 -4.25
CA GLU A 112 10.82 -4.44 -2.89
C GLU A 112 10.00 -5.29 -1.89
N VAL A 113 10.68 -6.06 -1.04
CA VAL A 113 10.00 -6.94 -0.07
C VAL A 113 10.47 -6.69 1.36
N ASP A 114 9.52 -6.37 2.23
CA ASP A 114 9.74 -6.33 3.68
C ASP A 114 9.30 -7.65 4.31
N LEU A 115 10.19 -8.27 5.10
CA LEU A 115 9.82 -9.34 6.02
C LEU A 115 9.39 -8.71 7.34
N LEU A 116 8.17 -8.98 7.78
CA LEU A 116 7.59 -8.43 8.99
C LEU A 116 7.40 -9.55 10.02
N PRO A 117 7.73 -9.32 11.31
CA PRO A 117 7.43 -10.29 12.37
C PRO A 117 5.93 -10.34 12.63
N ALA A 118 5.49 -11.09 13.64
CA ALA A 118 4.10 -11.06 14.09
C ALA A 118 3.68 -9.62 14.47
N THR A 119 4.58 -8.79 14.98
CA THR A 119 4.26 -7.36 15.19
C THR A 119 4.25 -6.58 13.87
N MET A 120 3.07 -6.16 13.44
CA MET A 120 2.91 -5.27 12.28
C MET A 120 3.35 -3.84 12.62
N PRO A 121 4.22 -3.18 11.81
CA PRO A 121 4.54 -1.78 12.04
C PRO A 121 3.29 -0.90 12.04
N ALA A 122 3.27 0.10 12.93
CA ALA A 122 2.11 0.96 13.06
C ALA A 122 1.82 1.72 11.76
N ASN A 123 0.59 1.58 11.24
CA ASN A 123 0.15 2.23 10.01
C ASN A 123 1.05 1.88 8.81
N TYR A 124 1.49 0.62 8.70
CA TYR A 124 2.35 0.14 7.61
C TYR A 124 1.70 0.36 6.23
N HIS A 125 2.49 0.78 5.24
CA HIS A 125 2.05 1.00 3.85
C HIS A 125 2.93 0.23 2.88
N ALA A 126 2.28 -0.40 1.91
CA ALA A 126 2.86 -1.12 0.77
C ALA A 126 1.82 -1.20 -0.36
N ASP A 127 2.19 -1.75 -1.52
CA ASP A 127 1.25 -2.08 -2.59
C ASP A 127 0.30 -3.21 -2.19
N LEU A 128 0.79 -4.16 -1.38
CA LEU A 128 -0.01 -5.19 -0.70
C LEU A 128 0.74 -5.76 0.52
N VAL A 129 -0.02 -6.43 1.39
CA VAL A 129 0.53 -7.27 2.48
C VAL A 129 -0.05 -8.68 2.41
N ILE A 130 0.79 -9.69 2.63
CA ILE A 130 0.34 -11.07 2.87
C ILE A 130 0.80 -11.50 4.25
N ALA A 131 -0.12 -11.95 5.09
CA ALA A 131 0.20 -12.64 6.34
C ALA A 131 0.24 -14.16 6.08
N LEU A 132 1.42 -14.74 6.24
CA LEU A 132 1.72 -16.14 5.96
C LEU A 132 1.52 -16.98 7.22
N HIS A 133 0.57 -17.89 7.17
CA HIS A 133 0.31 -18.91 8.18
C HIS A 133 0.25 -20.30 7.56
N SER A 134 0.41 -21.31 8.41
CA SER A 134 0.17 -22.72 8.08
C SER A 134 -0.63 -23.34 9.22
N ASP A 135 -1.71 -24.03 8.90
CA ASP A 135 -2.65 -24.45 9.94
C ASP A 135 -2.25 -25.81 10.54
N ALA A 136 -2.79 -26.11 11.72
CA ALA A 136 -2.68 -27.42 12.35
C ALA A 136 -4.01 -27.82 12.97
N SER A 137 -4.39 -29.09 12.78
CA SER A 137 -5.65 -29.64 13.25
C SER A 137 -5.41 -30.94 14.03
N PRO A 138 -6.19 -31.19 15.12
CA PRO A 138 -6.24 -32.51 15.75
C PRO A 138 -6.74 -33.61 14.79
N ASP A 139 -7.56 -33.25 13.80
CA ASP A 139 -7.92 -34.14 12.70
C ASP A 139 -6.84 -34.09 11.62
N VAL A 140 -6.03 -35.15 11.55
CA VAL A 140 -4.93 -35.29 10.58
C VAL A 140 -5.42 -35.43 9.13
N ASN A 141 -6.69 -35.71 8.91
CA ASN A 141 -7.27 -35.77 7.55
C ASN A 141 -7.67 -34.39 7.04
N ARG A 142 -7.80 -33.39 7.93
CA ARG A 142 -8.10 -32.01 7.54
C ARG A 142 -6.96 -31.45 6.72
N ARG A 143 -7.29 -30.88 5.57
CA ARG A 143 -6.32 -30.40 4.59
C ARG A 143 -6.93 -29.31 3.72
N GLY A 144 -6.08 -28.59 2.99
CA GLY A 144 -6.47 -27.56 2.06
C GLY A 144 -5.89 -26.20 2.40
N TYR A 145 -6.06 -25.31 1.44
CA TYR A 145 -5.68 -23.91 1.54
C TYR A 145 -6.91 -23.06 1.79
N LYS A 146 -6.76 -21.99 2.57
CA LYS A 146 -7.79 -20.98 2.77
C LYS A 146 -7.18 -19.61 2.98
N SER A 147 -7.95 -18.57 2.69
CA SER A 147 -7.48 -17.21 2.88
C SER A 147 -8.62 -16.26 3.24
N ALA A 148 -8.27 -15.14 3.86
CA ALA A 148 -9.23 -14.10 4.17
C ALA A 148 -8.60 -12.72 4.09
N TYR A 149 -9.37 -11.75 3.61
CA TYR A 149 -9.18 -10.36 3.99
C TYR A 149 -10.12 -10.04 5.18
N PHE A 150 -10.02 -8.83 5.72
CA PHE A 150 -10.86 -8.42 6.85
C PHE A 150 -12.36 -8.52 6.50
N ARG A 151 -13.21 -9.05 7.39
CA ARG A 151 -14.65 -9.36 7.17
C ARG A 151 -15.38 -8.34 6.30
N TYR A 152 -15.10 -7.06 6.56
CA TYR A 152 -15.52 -5.96 5.70
C TYR A 152 -14.29 -5.43 4.95
N PRO A 153 -14.25 -5.52 3.61
CA PRO A 153 -13.13 -5.01 2.84
C PRO A 153 -12.80 -3.57 3.24
N ARG A 154 -11.57 -3.34 3.64
CA ARG A 154 -11.06 -2.04 4.13
C ARG A 154 -10.81 -1.08 2.96
N ASN A 155 -10.57 -1.65 1.79
CA ASN A 155 -10.52 -0.98 0.50
C ASN A 155 -11.04 -1.94 -0.59
N LYS A 156 -11.32 -1.39 -1.78
CA LYS A 156 -11.88 -2.16 -2.90
C LYS A 156 -10.92 -3.19 -3.52
N TRP A 157 -9.64 -3.14 -3.19
CA TRP A 157 -8.60 -3.99 -3.78
C TRP A 157 -8.40 -5.31 -3.02
N GLU A 158 -8.90 -5.44 -1.78
CA GLU A 158 -8.74 -6.68 -1.00
C GLU A 158 -9.44 -7.90 -1.61
N PRO A 159 -10.68 -7.79 -2.15
CA PRO A 159 -11.29 -8.92 -2.85
C PRO A 159 -10.54 -9.30 -4.13
N GLU A 160 -9.97 -8.31 -4.84
CA GLU A 160 -9.15 -8.55 -6.04
C GLU A 160 -7.83 -9.25 -5.66
N LEU A 161 -7.18 -8.82 -4.58
CA LEU A 161 -5.98 -9.45 -4.04
C LEU A 161 -6.26 -10.90 -3.64
N LYS A 162 -7.28 -11.17 -2.79
CA LYS A 162 -7.65 -12.54 -2.39
C LYS A 162 -7.90 -13.41 -3.62
N LYS A 163 -8.69 -12.92 -4.58
CA LYS A 163 -8.98 -13.66 -5.81
C LYS A 163 -7.70 -14.04 -6.58
N ALA A 164 -6.78 -13.11 -6.79
CA ALA A 164 -5.54 -13.38 -7.53
C ALA A 164 -4.65 -14.40 -6.80
N ILE A 165 -4.54 -14.27 -5.47
CA ILE A 165 -3.79 -15.22 -4.64
C ILE A 165 -4.44 -16.60 -4.69
N ASP A 166 -5.74 -16.72 -4.43
CA ASP A 166 -6.45 -17.99 -4.39
C ASP A 166 -6.37 -18.73 -5.74
N GLN A 167 -6.62 -18.02 -6.85
CA GLN A 167 -6.57 -18.62 -8.18
C GLN A 167 -5.19 -19.21 -8.48
N ALA A 168 -4.12 -18.48 -8.16
CA ALA A 168 -2.77 -18.98 -8.33
C ALA A 168 -2.47 -20.13 -7.37
N TYR A 169 -2.83 -19.98 -6.09
CA TYR A 169 -2.51 -20.97 -5.07
C TYR A 169 -3.19 -22.30 -5.35
N PHE A 170 -4.49 -22.31 -5.66
CA PHE A 170 -5.19 -23.54 -6.04
C PHE A 170 -4.59 -24.20 -7.28
N PHE A 171 -4.22 -23.42 -8.29
CA PHE A 171 -3.65 -23.96 -9.52
C PHE A 171 -2.28 -24.61 -9.30
N PHE A 172 -1.37 -23.95 -8.59
CA PHE A 172 0.02 -24.42 -8.43
C PHE A 172 0.21 -25.40 -7.30
N SER A 173 -0.66 -25.39 -6.28
CA SER A 173 -0.56 -26.31 -5.14
C SER A 173 -1.36 -27.60 -5.33
N GLY A 174 -2.49 -27.54 -6.04
CA GLY A 174 -3.44 -28.64 -6.12
C GLY A 174 -4.14 -28.98 -4.79
N LEU A 175 -3.95 -28.15 -3.75
CA LEU A 175 -4.64 -28.29 -2.47
C LEU A 175 -6.14 -28.01 -2.65
N PRO A 176 -7.02 -28.71 -1.92
CA PRO A 176 -8.44 -28.41 -1.93
C PRO A 176 -8.73 -27.05 -1.29
N ASP A 177 -9.88 -26.50 -1.66
CA ASP A 177 -10.45 -25.31 -1.02
C ASP A 177 -10.94 -25.65 0.39
N ASP A 178 -10.45 -24.90 1.37
CA ASP A 178 -10.81 -25.00 2.78
C ASP A 178 -11.51 -23.72 3.28
N ASP A 179 -12.08 -22.90 2.39
CA ASP A 179 -12.74 -21.63 2.75
C ASP A 179 -13.89 -21.81 3.76
N GLU A 180 -14.52 -23.00 3.82
CA GLU A 180 -15.54 -23.33 4.85
C GLU A 180 -14.98 -23.30 6.28
N ASN A 181 -13.66 -23.44 6.45
CA ASN A 181 -12.96 -23.41 7.74
C ASN A 181 -12.20 -22.09 7.98
N VAL A 182 -12.52 -21.02 7.24
CA VAL A 182 -12.06 -19.65 7.55
C VAL A 182 -12.62 -19.22 8.91
N SER A 183 -11.71 -18.96 9.86
CA SER A 183 -12.08 -18.65 11.23
C SER A 183 -12.49 -17.19 11.42
N GLY A 184 -13.21 -16.91 12.51
CA GLY A 184 -13.48 -15.53 12.94
C GLY A 184 -12.21 -14.73 13.18
N SER A 185 -11.15 -15.37 13.70
CA SER A 185 -9.84 -14.73 13.92
C SER A 185 -9.14 -14.32 12.62
N MET A 186 -9.32 -15.08 11.53
CA MET A 186 -8.83 -14.67 10.21
C MET A 186 -9.64 -13.48 9.66
N LEU A 187 -10.97 -13.53 9.80
CA LEU A 187 -11.86 -12.45 9.35
C LEU A 187 -11.69 -11.16 10.15
N GLU A 188 -11.24 -11.23 11.41
CA GLU A 188 -10.96 -10.08 12.27
C GLU A 188 -9.48 -9.93 12.60
N TYR A 189 -8.61 -10.44 11.73
CA TYR A 189 -7.18 -10.55 11.97
C TYR A 189 -6.57 -9.24 12.48
N TYR A 190 -5.84 -9.32 13.59
CA TYR A 190 -5.43 -8.14 14.35
C TYR A 190 -4.58 -7.18 13.51
N ALA A 191 -3.68 -7.71 12.67
CA ALA A 191 -2.82 -6.90 11.83
C ALA A 191 -3.61 -6.12 10.77
N PHE A 192 -4.86 -6.50 10.50
CA PHE A 192 -5.75 -5.80 9.58
C PHE A 192 -6.74 -4.86 10.30
N ASN A 193 -6.92 -5.03 11.61
CA ASN A 193 -7.91 -4.34 12.41
C ASN A 193 -7.40 -3.01 12.99
N ARG A 194 -7.14 -2.03 12.11
CA ARG A 194 -6.70 -0.69 12.50
C ARG A 194 -7.72 0.11 13.32
N ALA A 195 -8.98 -0.34 13.37
CA ALA A 195 -9.99 0.26 14.25
C ALA A 195 -9.72 -0.08 15.72
N ARG A 196 -9.08 -1.22 15.98
CA ARG A 196 -8.80 -1.72 17.33
C ARG A 196 -7.34 -1.58 17.74
N TYR A 197 -6.40 -1.71 16.80
CA TYR A 197 -4.96 -1.78 17.09
C TYR A 197 -4.16 -0.72 16.33
N LYS A 198 -3.14 -0.17 16.99
CA LYS A 198 -2.17 0.75 16.40
C LYS A 198 -1.21 0.00 15.46
N HIS A 199 -0.75 -1.19 15.86
CA HIS A 199 0.13 -2.08 15.10
C HIS A 199 -0.69 -2.89 14.10
N ALA A 200 -1.15 -2.18 13.07
CA ALA A 200 -1.95 -2.72 11.98
C ALA A 200 -1.60 -2.01 10.67
N VAL A 201 -1.77 -2.74 9.56
CA VAL A 201 -1.58 -2.22 8.20
C VAL A 201 -2.57 -1.09 7.91
N SER A 202 -2.14 -0.11 7.13
CA SER A 202 -2.99 0.98 6.66
C SER A 202 -4.22 0.45 5.94
N ARG A 203 -5.37 1.13 6.10
CA ARG A 203 -6.61 0.81 5.39
C ARG A 203 -6.48 0.95 3.87
N SER A 204 -5.53 1.76 3.39
CA SER A 204 -5.24 1.95 1.97
C SER A 204 -4.41 0.81 1.34
N THR A 205 -3.71 0.02 2.17
CA THR A 205 -2.93 -1.12 1.70
C THR A 205 -3.78 -2.39 1.77
N PRO A 206 -4.08 -3.03 0.64
CA PRO A 206 -4.82 -4.29 0.63
C PRO A 206 -3.99 -5.38 1.30
N ALA A 207 -4.65 -6.21 2.10
CA ALA A 207 -3.98 -7.32 2.76
C ALA A 207 -4.85 -8.57 2.80
N VAL A 208 -4.19 -9.72 2.80
CA VAL A 208 -4.81 -11.03 2.94
C VAL A 208 -3.98 -11.87 3.92
N ILE A 209 -4.65 -12.64 4.78
CA ILE A 209 -4.04 -13.72 5.54
C ILE A 209 -4.29 -15.01 4.78
N VAL A 210 -3.25 -15.83 4.66
CA VAL A 210 -3.31 -17.15 4.04
C VAL A 210 -2.96 -18.21 5.06
N GLU A 211 -3.71 -19.29 5.06
CA GLU A 211 -3.34 -20.55 5.68
C GLU A 211 -2.93 -21.47 4.53
N MET A 212 -1.62 -21.66 4.39
CA MET A 212 -0.98 -22.26 3.21
C MET A 212 -1.30 -23.76 3.04
N GLY A 213 -1.75 -24.41 4.10
CA GLY A 213 -2.01 -25.84 4.17
C GLY A 213 -1.98 -26.31 5.62
N TYR A 214 -2.35 -27.56 5.87
CA TYR A 214 -2.30 -28.13 7.22
C TYR A 214 -0.99 -28.90 7.45
N ILE A 215 -0.14 -28.43 8.37
CA ILE A 215 1.09 -29.17 8.75
C ILE A 215 0.77 -30.53 9.41
N SER A 216 -0.44 -30.69 9.95
CA SER A 216 -0.94 -31.95 10.49
C SER A 216 -1.36 -32.96 9.41
N ASN A 217 -1.58 -32.54 8.17
CA ASN A 217 -1.89 -33.43 7.06
C ASN A 217 -0.62 -33.81 6.31
N GLU A 218 -0.48 -35.08 5.94
CA GLU A 218 0.72 -35.56 5.23
C GLU A 218 0.92 -34.91 3.87
N GLN A 219 -0.14 -34.84 3.04
CA GLN A 219 -0.01 -34.34 1.67
C GLN A 219 0.25 -32.84 1.62
N ASP A 220 -0.44 -32.07 2.49
CA ASP A 220 -0.18 -30.63 2.58
C ASP A 220 1.20 -30.37 3.18
N ARG A 221 1.60 -31.10 4.22
CA ARG A 221 2.94 -30.96 4.80
C ARG A 221 4.04 -31.28 3.79
N ASP A 222 3.89 -32.30 2.95
CA ASP A 222 4.86 -32.61 1.89
C ASP A 222 5.00 -31.45 0.90
N PHE A 223 3.89 -30.77 0.56
CA PHE A 223 3.93 -29.55 -0.25
C PHE A 223 4.64 -28.40 0.47
N LEU A 224 4.34 -28.18 1.76
CA LEU A 224 4.84 -27.06 2.56
C LEU A 224 6.33 -27.19 2.97
N LEU A 225 6.84 -28.41 3.11
CA LEU A 225 8.21 -28.65 3.59
C LEU A 225 9.28 -28.22 2.57
N ASP A 226 8.95 -28.17 1.28
CA ASP A 226 9.77 -27.49 0.30
C ASP A 226 9.26 -26.05 0.15
N PRO A 227 9.97 -25.03 0.68
CA PRO A 227 9.50 -23.65 0.65
C PRO A 227 9.35 -23.08 -0.76
N VAL A 228 9.97 -23.69 -1.79
CA VAL A 228 9.79 -23.28 -3.19
C VAL A 228 8.33 -23.42 -3.61
N ASN A 229 7.64 -24.46 -3.14
CA ASN A 229 6.28 -24.78 -3.53
C ASN A 229 5.25 -23.69 -3.13
N PRO A 230 5.04 -23.39 -1.83
CA PRO A 230 4.12 -22.34 -1.42
C PRO A 230 4.60 -20.96 -1.87
N ALA A 231 5.90 -20.69 -1.88
CA ALA A 231 6.44 -19.41 -2.35
C ALA A 231 6.14 -19.18 -3.83
N TYR A 232 6.34 -20.18 -4.69
CA TYR A 232 6.06 -20.05 -6.12
C TYR A 232 4.56 -19.83 -6.37
N ALA A 233 3.70 -20.58 -5.68
CA ALA A 233 2.25 -20.40 -5.77
C ALA A 233 1.81 -18.96 -5.39
N LEU A 234 2.33 -18.43 -4.28
CA LEU A 234 2.08 -17.05 -3.83
C LEU A 234 2.67 -16.01 -4.78
N LYS A 235 3.91 -16.20 -5.27
CA LYS A 235 4.56 -15.32 -6.25
C LYS A 235 3.65 -15.10 -7.44
N ARG A 236 3.10 -16.19 -8.01
CA ARG A 236 2.24 -16.11 -9.20
C ARG A 236 1.00 -15.26 -8.94
N GLY A 237 0.36 -15.42 -7.79
CA GLY A 237 -0.79 -14.58 -7.42
C GLY A 237 -0.42 -13.11 -7.19
N ILE A 238 0.71 -12.85 -6.54
CA ILE A 238 1.24 -11.49 -6.30
C ILE A 238 1.52 -10.78 -7.63
N LEU A 239 2.24 -11.42 -8.55
CA LEU A 239 2.58 -10.82 -9.84
C LEU A 239 1.33 -10.55 -10.68
N THR A 240 0.37 -11.48 -10.71
CA THR A 240 -0.91 -11.26 -11.39
C THR A 240 -1.65 -10.05 -10.81
N TYR A 241 -1.78 -9.97 -9.47
CA TYR A 241 -2.40 -8.83 -8.83
C TYR A 241 -1.67 -7.51 -9.16
N LEU A 242 -0.34 -7.46 -9.02
CA LEU A 242 0.43 -6.25 -9.32
C LEU A 242 0.31 -5.83 -10.79
N ALA A 243 0.23 -6.79 -11.72
CA ALA A 243 0.02 -6.52 -13.14
C ALA A 243 -1.38 -5.93 -13.41
N GLU A 244 -2.43 -6.49 -12.81
CA GLU A 244 -3.80 -5.96 -12.90
C GLU A 244 -3.90 -4.53 -12.33
N ARG A 245 -3.03 -4.19 -11.37
CA ARG A 245 -2.92 -2.85 -10.79
C ARG A 245 -2.03 -1.90 -11.60
N GLY A 246 -1.42 -2.36 -12.70
CA GLY A 246 -0.48 -1.58 -13.50
C GLY A 246 0.83 -1.25 -12.78
N ARG A 247 1.20 -2.07 -11.79
CA ARG A 247 2.42 -1.92 -10.97
C ARG A 247 3.53 -2.88 -11.41
N TYR A 248 3.20 -3.90 -12.19
CA TYR A 248 4.16 -4.86 -12.73
C TYR A 248 3.83 -5.18 -14.19
N THR A 249 4.85 -5.49 -14.98
CA THR A 249 4.72 -5.98 -16.35
C THR A 249 5.49 -7.28 -16.44
N PHE A 250 4.87 -8.32 -17.00
CA PHE A 250 5.61 -9.53 -17.32
C PHE A 250 6.62 -9.22 -18.41
N ASP A 251 7.88 -9.61 -18.22
CA ASP A 251 8.87 -9.52 -19.27
C ASP A 251 8.49 -10.51 -20.39
N ASP A 252 8.35 -9.99 -21.61
CA ASP A 252 8.20 -10.81 -22.81
C ASP A 252 9.55 -11.48 -23.13
N ASN A 253 9.85 -12.61 -22.47
CA ASN A 253 10.97 -13.50 -22.84
C ASN A 253 10.54 -14.56 -23.85
#